data_AF-A0A399P5I3-F1
#
_entry.id   AF-A0A399P5I3-F1
#
_cell.length_a   1.000
_cell.length_b   1.000
_cell.length_c   1.000
_cell.angle_alpha   90.00
_cell.angle_beta   90.00
_cell.angle_gamma   90.00
#
_symmetry.space_group_name_H-M   'P 1'
#
loop_
_entity.id
_entity.type
_entity.pdbx_description
1 polymer ?
#
loop_
_entity_poly.entity_id
_entity_poly.type
_entity_poly.pdbx_seq_one_letter_code
_entity_poly.pdbx_strand_id
1 'polypeptide(L)'
;RIGHLPRGLGVLGALIDDPEPVRREHLADDPRSAGFPAHHPPMDSFLGVPIRVRDEVYGNLYLTDRADGPFSPEDEELLTSLAAAAGVAIDNARLFGESERRQGWALAQAEIASALLDEDGDDPLGLIASSVIRLTDASVVAVVARTPSGAFATEDAWGEDAADYVGRVFSAEETPAAGVIAS
;
A
#
# COMPACT_ATOMS: atom_id res chain seq x y z
N ARG A 1 4.19 -8.71 24.15
CA ARG A 1 3.79 -8.27 22.79
C ARG A 1 5.03 -7.63 22.19
N ILE A 2 5.54 -8.15 21.07
CA ILE A 2 6.64 -7.51 20.33
C ILE A 2 6.13 -6.10 19.93
N GLY A 3 6.95 -5.07 20.12
CA GLY A 3 6.57 -3.66 19.97
C GLY A 3 6.23 -3.24 18.54
N HIS A 4 6.82 -2.14 18.08
CA HIS A 4 6.64 -1.68 16.69
C HIS A 4 7.36 -2.62 15.71
N LEU A 5 6.88 -2.67 14.46
CA LEU A 5 7.58 -3.33 13.36
C LEU A 5 8.94 -2.64 13.08
N PRO A 6 9.92 -3.34 12.49
CA PRO A 6 11.21 -2.76 12.15
C PRO A 6 11.05 -1.49 11.30
N ARG A 7 11.76 -0.42 11.67
CA ARG A 7 11.71 0.89 10.97
C ARG A 7 12.97 1.19 10.16
N GLY A 8 13.77 0.17 9.85
CA GLY A 8 15.07 0.38 9.19
C GLY A 8 16.08 1.10 10.07
N LEU A 9 16.14 0.76 11.36
CA LEU A 9 17.18 1.27 12.25
C LEU A 9 18.34 0.28 12.36
N GLY A 10 19.54 0.82 12.54
CA GLY A 10 20.77 0.06 12.74
C GLY A 10 21.18 -0.80 11.55
N VAL A 11 21.57 -2.06 11.78
CA VAL A 11 22.07 -2.96 10.72
C VAL A 11 21.03 -3.19 9.61
N LEU A 12 19.73 -3.22 9.96
CA LEU A 12 18.65 -3.32 8.98
C LEU A 12 18.48 -2.04 8.15
N GLY A 13 18.76 -0.88 8.73
CA GLY A 13 18.77 0.40 8.02
C GLY A 13 19.96 0.51 7.07
N ALA A 14 21.11 -0.03 7.48
CA ALA A 14 22.31 0.00 6.68
C ALA A 14 22.14 -0.69 5.32
N LEU A 15 21.39 -1.79 5.25
CA LEU A 15 21.05 -2.49 4.01
C LEU A 15 20.16 -1.67 3.05
N ILE A 16 19.51 -0.62 3.57
CA ILE A 16 18.69 0.32 2.78
C ILE A 16 19.57 1.44 2.25
N ASP A 17 20.40 2.04 3.12
CA ASP A 17 21.25 3.19 2.78
C ASP A 17 22.48 2.80 1.93
N ASP A 18 23.06 1.65 2.22
CA ASP A 18 24.23 1.06 1.53
C ASP A 18 23.90 -0.41 1.22
N PRO A 19 23.32 -0.71 0.05
CA PRO A 19 22.69 -1.99 -0.25
C PRO A 19 23.72 -3.11 -0.55
N GLU A 20 24.65 -3.33 0.35
CA GLU A 20 25.62 -4.42 0.27
C GLU A 20 25.28 -5.51 1.29
N PRO A 21 25.50 -6.80 0.96
CA PRO A 21 25.35 -7.88 1.92
C PRO A 21 26.06 -7.62 3.24
N VAL A 22 25.41 -7.93 4.35
CA VAL A 22 25.98 -7.83 5.70
C VAL A 22 26.00 -9.20 6.34
N ARG A 23 27.21 -9.69 6.60
CA ARG A 23 27.46 -10.93 7.35
C ARG A 23 28.22 -10.64 8.64
N ARG A 24 27.67 -11.05 9.78
CA ARG A 24 28.26 -10.87 11.11
C ARG A 24 28.09 -12.13 11.93
N GLU A 25 29.17 -12.53 12.60
CA GLU A 25 29.14 -13.63 13.56
C GLU A 25 28.40 -13.21 14.84
N HIS A 26 28.64 -11.98 15.31
CA HIS A 26 27.87 -11.35 16.38
C HIS A 26 27.33 -10.01 15.89
N LEU A 27 26.00 -9.86 15.89
CA LEU A 27 25.35 -8.63 15.44
C LEU A 27 25.70 -7.42 16.32
N ALA A 28 26.01 -7.66 17.60
CA ALA A 28 26.44 -6.63 18.54
C ALA A 28 27.79 -6.00 18.18
N ASP A 29 28.63 -6.69 17.40
CA ASP A 29 29.95 -6.18 16.98
C ASP A 29 29.83 -5.17 15.83
N ASP A 30 28.69 -5.12 15.15
CA ASP A 30 28.47 -4.13 14.10
C ASP A 30 28.24 -2.74 14.73
N PRO A 31 29.03 -1.70 14.38
CA PRO A 31 28.90 -0.37 14.96
C PRO A 31 27.55 0.30 14.67
N ARG A 32 26.81 -0.21 13.68
CA ARG A 32 25.48 0.26 13.33
C ARG A 32 24.40 -0.40 14.21
N SER A 33 24.73 -1.38 15.05
CA SER A 33 23.76 -2.06 15.90
C SER A 33 23.07 -1.09 16.86
N ALA A 34 21.74 -1.04 16.80
CA ALA A 34 20.90 -0.16 17.62
C ALA A 34 20.27 -0.88 18.84
N GLY A 35 20.63 -2.15 19.04
CA GLY A 35 19.95 -3.04 19.98
C GLY A 35 18.53 -3.38 19.56
N PHE A 36 17.76 -3.95 20.48
CA PHE A 36 16.40 -4.42 20.21
C PHE A 36 15.36 -3.76 21.12
N PRO A 37 14.14 -3.49 20.62
CA PRO A 37 13.07 -2.98 21.46
C PRO A 37 12.64 -4.03 22.50
N ALA A 38 11.99 -3.56 23.57
CA ALA A 38 11.50 -4.43 24.63
C ALA A 38 10.62 -5.58 24.06
N HIS A 39 10.84 -6.79 24.57
CA HIS A 39 10.17 -8.04 24.16
C HIS A 39 10.49 -8.55 22.76
N HIS A 40 11.47 -7.97 22.06
CA HIS A 40 12.00 -8.57 20.83
C HIS A 40 12.85 -9.81 21.15
N PRO A 41 12.73 -10.91 20.39
CA PRO A 41 13.63 -12.05 20.54
C PRO A 41 15.10 -11.63 20.32
N PRO A 42 16.06 -12.16 21.10
CA PRO A 42 17.47 -11.89 20.82
C PRO A 42 17.86 -12.47 19.45
N MET A 43 18.79 -11.80 18.77
CA MET A 43 19.46 -12.29 17.57
C MET A 43 20.96 -12.05 17.73
N ASP A 44 21.78 -13.00 17.34
CA ASP A 44 23.23 -12.89 17.43
C ASP A 44 23.91 -13.02 16.06
N SER A 45 24.04 -14.22 15.51
CA SER A 45 24.58 -14.38 14.15
C SER A 45 23.62 -13.79 13.13
N PHE A 46 24.14 -13.11 12.11
CA PHE A 46 23.34 -12.36 11.14
C PHE A 46 23.91 -12.46 9.73
N LEU A 47 23.03 -12.77 8.78
CA LEU A 47 23.28 -12.63 7.35
C LEU A 47 22.08 -11.92 6.73
N GLY A 48 22.29 -10.72 6.20
CA GLY A 48 21.27 -9.92 5.54
C GLY A 48 21.69 -9.49 4.16
N VAL A 49 20.75 -9.49 3.22
CA VAL A 49 20.93 -9.04 1.84
C VAL A 49 19.74 -8.17 1.41
N PRO A 50 19.95 -7.17 0.55
CA PRO A 50 18.86 -6.36 0.04
C PRO A 50 18.06 -7.10 -1.03
N ILE A 51 16.73 -6.94 -0.98
CA ILE A 51 15.82 -7.30 -2.07
C ILE A 51 15.69 -6.07 -2.97
N ARG A 52 16.20 -6.16 -4.19
CA ARG A 52 16.15 -5.08 -5.17
C ARG A 52 15.06 -5.32 -6.21
N VAL A 53 14.33 -4.27 -6.54
CA VAL A 53 13.42 -4.22 -7.68
C VAL A 53 13.95 -3.15 -8.62
N ARG A 54 14.48 -3.57 -9.78
CA ARG A 54 15.22 -2.70 -10.69
C ARG A 54 16.38 -2.03 -9.95
N ASP A 55 16.44 -0.70 -9.93
CA ASP A 55 17.50 0.09 -9.31
C ASP A 55 17.17 0.53 -7.87
N GLU A 56 16.04 0.06 -7.30
CA GLU A 56 15.58 0.47 -5.97
C GLU A 56 15.58 -0.70 -4.96
N VAL A 57 15.91 -0.40 -3.71
CA VAL A 57 15.78 -1.34 -2.59
C VAL A 57 14.31 -1.43 -2.20
N TYR A 58 13.70 -2.60 -2.40
CA TYR A 58 12.33 -2.88 -2.00
C TYR A 58 12.23 -3.27 -0.51
N GLY A 59 13.26 -3.95 0.00
CA GLY A 59 13.33 -4.42 1.38
C GLY A 59 14.56 -5.26 1.62
N ASN A 60 14.58 -6.01 2.73
CA ASN A 60 15.72 -6.82 3.13
C ASN A 60 15.29 -8.26 3.44
N LEU A 61 16.14 -9.22 3.09
CA LEU A 61 16.04 -10.62 3.48
C LEU A 61 17.17 -10.91 4.45
N TYR A 62 16.87 -11.52 5.60
CA TYR A 62 17.90 -11.86 6.57
C TYR A 62 17.63 -13.19 7.28
N LEU A 63 18.71 -13.81 7.72
CA LEU A 63 18.75 -15.02 8.54
C LEU A 63 19.52 -14.72 9.83
N THR A 64 19.08 -15.29 10.95
CA THR A 64 19.80 -15.19 12.22
C THR A 64 19.86 -16.48 13.00
N ASP A 65 20.74 -16.48 14.01
CA ASP A 65 20.84 -17.53 15.03
C ASP A 65 21.10 -18.91 14.40
N ARG A 66 22.06 -18.94 13.47
CA ARG A 66 22.54 -20.16 12.83
C ARG A 66 23.03 -21.17 13.89
N ALA A 67 22.49 -22.38 13.83
CA ALA A 67 22.72 -23.40 14.86
C ALA A 67 24.07 -24.13 14.75
N ASP A 68 24.68 -24.13 13.56
CA ASP A 68 25.84 -24.93 13.18
C ASP A 68 27.11 -24.10 12.91
N GLY A 69 27.16 -22.85 13.37
CA GLY A 69 28.33 -21.96 13.28
C GLY A 69 28.03 -20.63 12.59
N PRO A 70 29.07 -19.86 12.18
CA PRO A 70 28.90 -18.60 11.47
C PRO A 70 28.41 -18.84 10.03
N PHE A 71 27.68 -17.87 9.48
CA PHE A 71 27.31 -17.87 8.06
C PHE A 71 28.57 -17.83 7.17
N SER A 72 28.55 -18.60 6.09
CA SER A 72 29.65 -18.70 5.14
C SER A 72 29.45 -17.80 3.91
N PRO A 73 30.49 -17.59 3.08
CA PRO A 73 30.34 -16.95 1.78
C PRO A 73 29.31 -17.64 0.87
N GLU A 74 29.23 -18.97 0.91
CA GLU A 74 28.28 -19.73 0.12
C GLU A 74 26.82 -19.48 0.57
N ASP A 75 26.58 -19.30 1.88
CA ASP A 75 25.25 -18.90 2.37
C ASP A 75 24.85 -17.52 1.86
N GLU A 76 25.80 -16.59 1.82
CA GLU A 76 25.59 -15.23 1.33
C GLU A 76 25.28 -15.22 -0.17
N GLU A 77 26.01 -15.99 -0.97
CA GLU A 77 25.74 -16.15 -2.41
C GLU A 77 24.35 -16.76 -2.65
N LEU A 78 23.97 -17.77 -1.86
CA LEU A 78 22.66 -18.40 -1.94
C LEU A 78 21.55 -17.43 -1.55
N LEU A 79 21.71 -16.71 -0.43
CA LEU A 79 20.72 -15.75 0.04
C LEU A 79 20.58 -14.57 -0.94
N THR A 80 21.68 -14.11 -1.51
CA THR A 80 21.70 -13.06 -2.55
C THR A 80 20.93 -13.52 -3.79
N SER A 81 21.15 -14.76 -4.25
CA SER A 81 20.43 -15.34 -5.39
C SER A 81 18.93 -15.45 -5.12
N LEU A 82 18.56 -15.85 -3.90
CA LEU A 82 17.17 -15.91 -3.47
C LEU A 82 16.53 -14.51 -3.41
N ALA A 83 17.24 -13.51 -2.89
CA ALA A 83 16.78 -12.13 -2.85
C ALA A 83 16.60 -11.53 -4.25
N ALA A 84 17.47 -11.86 -5.20
CA ALA A 84 17.31 -11.48 -6.60
C ALA A 84 16.04 -12.09 -7.23
N ALA A 85 15.79 -13.39 -6.99
CA ALA A 85 14.58 -14.05 -7.46
C ALA A 85 13.31 -13.46 -6.84
N ALA A 86 13.35 -13.14 -5.54
CA ALA A 86 12.26 -12.45 -4.84
C ALA A 86 11.99 -11.07 -5.46
N GLY A 87 13.04 -10.29 -5.76
CA GLY A 87 12.93 -9.00 -6.43
C GLY A 87 12.20 -9.09 -7.77
N VAL A 88 12.56 -10.04 -8.61
CA VAL A 88 11.88 -10.29 -9.90
C VAL A 88 10.41 -10.67 -9.70
N ALA A 89 10.12 -11.56 -8.74
CA ALA A 89 8.75 -11.97 -8.44
C ALA A 89 7.88 -10.79 -7.95
N ILE A 90 8.45 -9.91 -7.13
CA ILE A 90 7.78 -8.71 -6.63
C ILE A 90 7.50 -7.72 -7.77
N ASP A 91 8.46 -7.46 -8.67
CA ASP A 91 8.22 -6.58 -9.83
C ASP A 91 7.10 -7.13 -10.72
N ASN A 92 7.12 -8.44 -10.98
CA ASN A 92 6.08 -9.11 -11.78
C ASN A 92 4.69 -9.00 -11.13
N ALA A 93 4.57 -9.26 -9.83
CA ALA A 93 3.31 -9.14 -9.12
C ALA A 93 2.78 -7.70 -9.15
N ARG A 94 3.66 -6.70 -9.01
CA ARG A 94 3.30 -5.28 -9.10
C ARG A 94 2.81 -4.90 -10.50
N LEU A 95 3.55 -5.28 -11.53
CA LEU A 95 3.18 -5.03 -12.93
C LEU A 95 1.86 -5.69 -13.29
N PHE A 96 1.64 -6.91 -12.81
CA PHE A 96 0.39 -7.64 -12.99
C PHE A 96 -0.78 -6.90 -12.33
N GLY A 97 -0.65 -6.52 -11.05
CA GLY A 97 -1.69 -5.77 -10.35
C GLY A 97 -1.97 -4.40 -10.97
N GLU A 98 -0.95 -3.70 -11.51
CA GLU A 98 -1.16 -2.46 -12.26
C GLU A 98 -1.92 -2.70 -13.57
N SER A 99 -1.63 -3.81 -14.26
CA SER A 99 -2.36 -4.21 -15.46
C SER A 99 -3.83 -4.52 -15.17
N GLU A 100 -4.11 -5.32 -14.14
CA GLU A 100 -5.48 -5.64 -13.72
C GLU A 100 -6.24 -4.38 -13.33
N ARG A 101 -5.62 -3.49 -12.56
CA ARG A 101 -6.22 -2.21 -12.20
C ARG A 101 -6.56 -1.39 -13.44
N ARG A 102 -5.62 -1.20 -14.37
CA ARG A 102 -5.87 -0.47 -15.63
C ARG A 102 -7.00 -1.09 -16.46
N GLN A 103 -7.06 -2.42 -16.53
CA GLN A 103 -8.14 -3.12 -17.23
C GLN A 103 -9.49 -2.87 -16.54
N GLY A 104 -9.55 -2.95 -15.21
CA GLY A 104 -10.76 -2.64 -14.44
C GLY A 104 -11.24 -1.21 -14.67
N TRP A 105 -10.33 -0.23 -14.67
CA TRP A 105 -10.66 1.16 -14.98
C TRP A 105 -11.20 1.34 -16.40
N ALA A 106 -10.58 0.70 -17.40
CA ALA A 106 -11.03 0.80 -18.79
C ALA A 106 -12.43 0.20 -19.01
N LEU A 107 -12.71 -0.95 -18.39
CA LEU A 107 -14.03 -1.59 -18.44
C LEU A 107 -15.10 -0.70 -17.78
N ALA A 108 -14.82 -0.18 -16.58
CA ALA A 108 -15.74 0.72 -15.90
C ALA A 108 -16.02 2.01 -16.70
N GLN A 109 -15.01 2.58 -17.36
CA GLN A 109 -15.22 3.74 -18.24
C GLN A 109 -16.16 3.41 -19.41
N ALA A 110 -16.02 2.23 -20.03
CA ALA A 110 -16.91 1.80 -21.10
C ALA A 110 -18.33 1.54 -20.60
N GLU A 111 -18.49 0.89 -19.43
CA GLU A 111 -19.78 0.66 -18.77
C GLU A 111 -20.49 1.99 -18.46
N ILE A 112 -19.78 2.94 -17.87
CA ILE A 112 -20.31 4.28 -17.56
C ILE A 112 -20.71 5.03 -18.83
N ALA A 113 -19.85 5.04 -19.86
CA ALA A 113 -20.14 5.70 -21.12
C ALA A 113 -21.39 5.10 -21.80
N SER A 114 -21.55 3.77 -21.73
CA SER A 114 -22.74 3.10 -22.26
C SER A 114 -24.00 3.48 -21.47
N ALA A 115 -23.94 3.50 -20.14
CA ALA A 115 -25.07 3.86 -19.30
C ALA A 115 -25.54 5.32 -19.50
N LEU A 116 -24.60 6.24 -19.75
CA LEU A 116 -24.92 7.64 -20.04
C LEU A 116 -25.57 7.85 -21.41
N LEU A 117 -25.34 6.93 -22.36
CA LEU A 117 -25.91 6.96 -23.71
C LEU A 117 -27.26 6.25 -23.81
N ASP A 118 -27.65 5.51 -22.77
CA ASP A 118 -28.93 4.81 -22.69
C ASP A 118 -30.02 5.79 -22.23
N GLU A 119 -30.81 6.30 -23.18
CA GLU A 119 -31.90 7.26 -22.90
C GLU A 119 -33.08 6.62 -22.14
N ASP A 120 -33.16 5.28 -22.13
CA ASP A 120 -34.24 4.51 -21.51
C ASP A 120 -33.81 3.84 -20.17
N GLY A 121 -32.59 4.12 -19.68
CA GLY A 121 -32.04 3.50 -18.47
C GLY A 121 -32.62 4.04 -17.16
N ASP A 122 -33.08 3.16 -16.26
CA ASP A 122 -33.77 3.54 -15.02
C ASP A 122 -32.86 4.11 -13.90
N ASP A 123 -31.53 3.98 -13.97
CA ASP A 123 -30.61 4.55 -12.96
C ASP A 123 -29.13 4.60 -13.43
N PRO A 124 -28.74 5.57 -14.29
CA PRO A 124 -27.35 5.70 -14.74
C PRO A 124 -26.38 6.12 -13.61
N LEU A 125 -26.87 6.85 -12.60
CA LEU A 125 -26.04 7.32 -11.49
C LEU A 125 -25.68 6.18 -10.53
N GLY A 126 -26.60 5.26 -10.24
CA GLY A 126 -26.32 4.09 -9.42
C GLY A 126 -25.32 3.12 -10.06
N LEU A 127 -25.34 2.99 -11.39
CA LEU A 127 -24.31 2.23 -12.13
C LEU A 127 -22.93 2.88 -12.03
N ILE A 128 -22.86 4.20 -12.18
CA ILE A 128 -21.62 4.96 -12.00
C ILE A 128 -21.11 4.79 -10.58
N ALA A 129 -21.97 5.00 -9.57
CA ALA A 129 -21.60 4.92 -8.18
C ALA A 129 -21.09 3.52 -7.78
N SER A 130 -21.75 2.46 -8.25
CA SER A 130 -21.34 1.07 -8.03
C SER A 130 -19.94 0.78 -8.62
N SER A 131 -19.67 1.31 -9.82
CA SER A 131 -18.36 1.20 -10.45
C SER A 131 -17.28 1.97 -9.67
N VAL A 132 -17.59 3.17 -9.18
CA VAL A 132 -16.65 3.97 -8.38
C VAL A 132 -16.33 3.28 -7.05
N ILE A 133 -17.32 2.76 -6.33
CA ILE A 133 -17.13 2.00 -5.08
C ILE A 133 -16.17 0.84 -5.31
N ARG A 134 -16.42 0.02 -6.33
CA ARG A 134 -15.61 -1.16 -6.66
C ARG A 134 -14.18 -0.83 -7.07
N LEU A 135 -13.95 0.33 -7.70
CA LEU A 135 -12.63 0.72 -8.21
C LEU A 135 -11.76 1.49 -7.21
N THR A 136 -12.38 2.09 -6.19
CA THR A 136 -11.72 2.97 -5.22
C THR A 136 -11.71 2.42 -3.80
N ASP A 137 -12.34 1.27 -3.56
CA ASP A 137 -12.62 0.72 -2.23
C ASP A 137 -13.36 1.72 -1.31
N ALA A 138 -14.09 2.67 -1.90
CA ALA A 138 -14.86 3.64 -1.15
C ALA A 138 -16.05 2.97 -0.45
N SER A 139 -16.25 3.26 0.83
CA SER A 139 -17.44 2.78 1.57
C SER A 139 -18.72 3.43 1.05
N VAL A 140 -18.67 4.71 0.68
CA VAL A 140 -19.82 5.49 0.17
C VAL A 140 -19.41 6.37 -0.99
N VAL A 141 -20.27 6.46 -1.99
CA VAL A 141 -20.24 7.48 -3.06
C VAL A 141 -21.53 8.29 -2.97
N ALA A 142 -21.44 9.61 -2.99
CA ALA A 142 -22.57 10.51 -2.85
C ALA A 142 -22.56 11.58 -3.95
N VAL A 143 -23.75 11.88 -4.48
CA VAL A 143 -23.98 13.04 -5.35
C VAL A 143 -24.42 14.21 -4.48
N VAL A 144 -23.68 15.31 -4.57
CA VAL A 144 -23.87 16.49 -3.73
C VAL A 144 -24.17 17.68 -4.62
N ALA A 145 -25.26 18.38 -4.36
CA ALA A 145 -25.62 19.61 -5.04
C ALA A 145 -25.48 20.82 -4.13
N ARG A 146 -25.16 21.97 -4.73
CA ARG A 146 -25.16 23.25 -4.01
C ARG A 146 -26.60 23.77 -3.89
N THR A 147 -27.00 24.10 -2.67
CA THR A 147 -28.32 24.67 -2.38
C THR A 147 -28.34 26.17 -2.70
N PRO A 148 -29.54 26.77 -2.87
CA PRO A 148 -29.68 28.22 -3.08
C PRO A 148 -29.11 29.08 -1.93
N SER A 149 -29.00 28.54 -0.71
CA SER A 149 -28.40 29.22 0.45
C SER A 149 -26.86 29.20 0.44
N GLY A 150 -26.24 28.52 -0.53
CA GLY A 150 -24.79 28.37 -0.64
C GLY A 150 -24.22 27.18 0.12
N ALA A 151 -25.06 26.42 0.84
CA ALA A 151 -24.69 25.15 1.47
C ALA A 151 -24.65 24.01 0.44
N PHE A 152 -24.25 22.82 0.89
CA PHE A 152 -24.27 21.59 0.09
C PHE A 152 -25.25 20.59 0.70
N ALA A 153 -25.98 19.87 -0.15
CA ALA A 153 -26.89 18.80 0.25
C ALA A 153 -26.58 17.54 -0.55
N THR A 154 -26.53 16.40 0.13
CA THR A 154 -26.47 15.10 -0.52
C THR A 154 -27.82 14.77 -1.16
N GLU A 155 -27.88 14.71 -2.48
CA GLU A 155 -29.09 14.35 -3.22
C GLU A 155 -29.30 12.84 -3.23
N ASP A 156 -28.22 12.10 -3.44
CA ASP A 156 -28.24 10.65 -3.50
C ASP A 156 -26.92 10.05 -3.00
N ALA A 157 -26.94 8.80 -2.57
CA ALA A 157 -25.78 8.08 -2.09
C ALA A 157 -25.91 6.57 -2.30
N TRP A 158 -24.77 5.93 -2.55
CA TRP A 158 -24.64 4.49 -2.73
C TRP A 158 -23.47 3.96 -1.90
N GLY A 159 -23.55 2.71 -1.46
CA GLY A 159 -22.54 2.03 -0.66
C GLY A 159 -23.00 1.67 0.75
N GLU A 160 -22.05 1.27 1.60
CA GLU A 160 -22.28 0.91 2.99
C GLU A 160 -22.66 2.17 3.79
N ASP A 161 -23.76 2.13 4.54
CA ASP A 161 -24.32 3.27 5.28
C ASP A 161 -24.79 4.46 4.41
N ALA A 162 -25.01 4.28 3.10
CA ALA A 162 -25.47 5.36 2.21
C ALA A 162 -26.71 6.11 2.72
N ALA A 163 -27.62 5.41 3.40
CA ALA A 163 -28.82 5.99 4.00
C ALA A 163 -28.53 7.08 5.04
N ASP A 164 -27.36 7.05 5.69
CA ASP A 164 -26.95 8.04 6.69
C ASP A 164 -26.49 9.37 6.06
N TYR A 165 -26.28 9.37 4.75
CA TYR A 165 -25.75 10.51 4.00
C TYR A 165 -26.82 11.23 3.18
N VAL A 166 -27.88 10.56 2.74
CA VAL A 166 -28.95 11.16 1.92
C VAL A 166 -29.67 12.27 2.70
N GLY A 167 -29.83 13.45 2.08
CA GLY A 167 -30.50 14.60 2.68
C GLY A 167 -29.67 15.37 3.71
N ARG A 168 -28.44 14.94 3.99
CA ARG A 168 -27.54 15.65 4.90
C ARG A 168 -27.08 16.96 4.27
N VAL A 169 -27.19 18.05 5.03
CA VAL A 169 -26.77 19.40 4.63
C VAL A 169 -25.52 19.80 5.40
N PHE A 170 -24.53 20.35 4.72
CA PHE A 170 -23.28 20.80 5.32
C PHE A 170 -22.75 22.07 4.62
N SER A 171 -22.02 22.89 5.35
CA SER A 171 -21.36 24.08 4.80
C SER A 171 -20.00 23.73 4.18
N ALA A 172 -19.46 24.66 3.38
CA ALA A 172 -18.17 24.46 2.75
C ALA A 172 -16.99 24.40 3.72
N GLU A 173 -17.16 24.98 4.92
CA GLU A 173 -16.13 25.08 5.94
C GLU A 173 -16.07 23.83 6.84
N GLU A 174 -17.14 23.02 6.85
CA GLU A 174 -17.29 21.87 7.73
C GLU A 174 -16.72 20.57 7.16
N THR A 175 -16.32 20.54 5.88
CA THR A 175 -15.80 19.32 5.26
C THR A 175 -14.58 19.56 4.36
N PRO A 176 -13.57 18.67 4.38
CA PRO A 176 -12.46 18.70 3.43
C PRO A 176 -12.93 18.60 1.97
N ALA A 177 -14.03 17.89 1.72
CA ALA A 177 -14.59 17.70 0.39
C ALA A 177 -15.13 19.02 -0.21
N ALA A 178 -15.69 19.90 0.62
CA ALA A 178 -16.27 21.12 0.10
C ALA A 178 -15.23 22.19 -0.30
N GLY A 179 -13.99 22.08 0.17
CA GLY A 179 -12.87 22.87 -0.34
C GLY A 179 -12.52 22.52 -1.80
N VAL A 180 -12.75 21.27 -2.23
CA VAL A 180 -12.55 20.81 -3.61
C VAL A 180 -13.74 21.20 -4.51
N ILE A 181 -14.95 21.29 -3.94
CA ILE A 181 -16.18 21.64 -4.69
C ILE A 181 -16.36 23.16 -4.81
N ALA A 182 -15.69 23.96 -3.96
CA ALA A 182 -15.76 25.43 -3.97
C ALA A 182 -14.70 26.11 -4.87
N SER A 183 -13.73 25.35 -5.41
CA SER A 183 -12.70 25.82 -6.36
C SER A 183 -13.11 25.61 -7.81
#